data_AF-A0A1I3DPI8-F1
#
_entry.id   AF-A0A1I3DPI8-F1
#
_cell.length_a   1.000
_cell.length_b   1.000
_cell.length_c   1.000
_cell.angle_alpha   90.00
_cell.angle_beta   90.00
_cell.angle_gamma   90.00
#
_symmetry.space_group_name_H-M   'P 1'
#
loop_
_entity.id
_entity.type
_entity.pdbx_description
1 polymer ?
#
loop_
_entity_poly.entity_id
_entity_poly.type
_entity_poly.pdbx_seq_one_letter_code
_entity_poly.pdbx_strand_id
1 'polypeptide(L)' 'MLKNGMFMMTVGFVALILGLVEPYAGRKIVLLAAVALIIIGFILYYRGEKEEE' A
#
# COMPACT_ATOMS: atom_id res chain seq x y z
N MET A 1 0.88 13.38 10.09
CA MET A 1 0.35 12.04 9.70
C MET A 1 1.09 11.41 8.51
N LEU A 2 2.03 12.14 7.89
CA LEU A 2 2.87 11.71 6.78
C LEU A 2 3.67 10.40 7.00
N LYS A 3 4.22 10.19 8.21
CA LYS A 3 4.95 8.96 8.55
C LYS A 3 4.10 7.70 8.41
N ASN A 4 2.80 7.79 8.69
CA ASN A 4 1.88 6.64 8.62
C ASN A 4 1.48 6.33 7.18
N GLY A 5 1.31 7.35 6.32
CA GLY A 5 1.01 7.17 4.89
C GLY A 5 2.16 6.50 4.14
N MET A 6 3.40 6.99 4.31
CA MET A 6 4.60 6.39 3.71
C MET A 6 4.83 4.95 4.18
N PHE A 7 4.62 4.67 5.47
CA PHE A 7 4.75 3.31 5.99
C PHE A 7 3.75 2.35 5.33
N MET A 8 2.48 2.77 5.22
CA MET A 8 1.42 1.95 4.64
C MET A 8 1.65 1.67 3.14
N MET A 9 2.12 2.67 2.39
CA MET A 9 2.55 2.47 1.00
C MET A 9 3.69 1.45 0.90
N THR A 10 4.71 1.56 1.75
CA THR A 10 5.89 0.68 1.72
C THR A 10 5.47 -0.77 1.98
N VAL A 11 4.62 -1.00 2.99
CA VAL A 11 4.05 -2.33 3.27
C VAL A 11 3.24 -2.85 2.08
N GLY A 12 2.41 -1.99 1.46
CA GLY A 12 1.67 -2.32 0.26
C GLY A 12 2.56 -2.74 -0.92
N PHE A 13 3.67 -2.04 -1.14
CA PHE A 13 4.66 -2.39 -2.17
C PHE A 13 5.36 -3.72 -1.89
N VAL A 14 5.78 -3.97 -0.65
CA VAL A 14 6.38 -5.26 -0.25
C VAL A 14 5.39 -6.40 -0.48
N ALA A 15 4.14 -6.24 -0.05
CA ALA A 15 3.08 -7.23 -0.26
C ALA A 15 2.79 -7.47 -1.76
N LEU A 16 2.83 -6.42 -2.58
CA LEU A 16 2.66 -6.52 -4.03
C LEU A 16 3.79 -7.36 -4.66
N ILE A 17 5.04 -7.09 -4.30
CA ILE A 17 6.21 -7.84 -4.79
C ILE A 17 6.09 -9.32 -4.41
N LEU A 18 5.79 -9.62 -3.13
CA LEU A 18 5.59 -11.00 -2.67
C LEU A 18 4.43 -11.69 -3.40
N GLY A 19 3.33 -10.97 -3.63
CA GLY A 19 2.19 -11.46 -4.41
C GLY A 19 2.49 -11.68 -5.90
N LEU A 20 3.53 -11.05 -6.45
CA LEU A 20 3.98 -11.30 -7.83
C LEU A 20 4.94 -12.48 -7.93
N VAL A 21 5.73 -12.74 -6.89
CA VAL A 21 6.78 -13.77 -6.88
C VAL A 21 6.22 -15.18 -6.75
N GLU A 22 5.20 -15.41 -5.91
CA GLU A 22 4.70 -16.76 -5.65
C GLU A 22 3.38 -17.10 -6.38
N PRO A 23 3.31 -18.23 -7.12
CA PRO A 23 2.08 -18.69 -7.74
C PRO A 23 1.26 -19.53 -6.74
N TYR A 24 0.51 -18.88 -5.84
CA TYR A 24 -0.47 -19.54 -4.96
C TYR A 24 -1.92 -19.22 -5.37
N ALA A 25 -2.87 -20.10 -4.99
CA ALA A 25 -4.29 -19.98 -5.37
C ALA A 25 -4.94 -18.65 -4.93
N GLY A 26 -4.41 -17.99 -3.89
CA GLY A 26 -4.85 -16.69 -3.38
C GLY A 26 -4.20 -15.46 -4.03
N ARG A 27 -3.33 -15.62 -5.04
CA ARG A 27 -2.51 -14.54 -5.61
C ARG A 27 -3.32 -13.30 -6.00
N LYS A 28 -4.45 -13.50 -6.68
CA LYS A 28 -5.31 -12.39 -7.13
C LYS A 28 -5.84 -11.55 -5.98
N ILE A 29 -6.19 -12.20 -4.86
CA ILE A 29 -6.71 -11.53 -3.66
C ILE A 29 -5.60 -10.73 -3.00
N VAL A 30 -4.40 -11.31 -2.87
CA VAL A 30 -3.27 -10.61 -2.26
C VAL A 30 -2.82 -9.42 -3.10
N LEU A 31 -2.79 -9.55 -4.43
CA LEU A 31 -2.50 -8.44 -5.33
C LEU A 31 -3.54 -7.31 -5.20
N LEU A 32 -4.84 -7.66 -5.14
CA LEU A 32 -5.90 -6.67 -4.92
C LEU A 32 -5.76 -5.97 -3.56
N ALA A 33 -5.46 -6.72 -2.51
CA ALA A 33 -5.24 -6.18 -1.17
C ALA A 33 -4.01 -5.26 -1.11
N ALA A 34 -2.92 -5.65 -1.78
CA ALA A 34 -1.70 -4.85 -1.87
C ALA A 34 -1.94 -3.52 -2.60
N VAL A 35 -2.66 -3.56 -3.73
CA VAL A 35 -3.06 -2.34 -4.46
C VAL A 35 -3.95 -1.45 -3.59
N ALA A 36 -4.92 -2.01 -2.87
CA ALA A 36 -5.77 -1.26 -1.96
C ALA A 36 -4.96 -0.57 -0.84
N LEU A 37 -3.99 -1.28 -0.25
CA LEU A 37 -3.08 -0.71 0.77
C LEU A 37 -2.26 0.46 0.23
N ILE A 38 -1.74 0.36 -0.99
CA ILE A 38 -0.98 1.45 -1.62
C ILE A 38 -1.88 2.68 -1.82
N ILE A 39 -3.11 2.48 -2.33
CA ILE A 39 -4.06 3.58 -2.55
C ILE A 39 -4.43 4.25 -1.22
N ILE A 40 -4.73 3.47 -0.19
CA ILE A 40 -5.06 4.02 1.14
C ILE A 40 -3.86 4.78 1.72
N GLY A 41 -2.66 4.20 1.62
CA GLY A 41 -1.41 4.85 2.01
C GLY A 41 -1.20 6.18 1.28
N PHE A 42 -1.51 6.23 -0.02
CA PHE A 42 -1.49 7.46 -0.83
C PHE A 42 -2.47 8.52 -0.39
N ILE A 43 -3.71 8.14 -0.13
CA ILE A 43 -4.72 9.08 0.37
C ILE A 43 -4.29 9.65 1.73
N LEU A 44 -3.77 8.81 2.63
CA LEU A 44 -3.32 9.25 3.95
C LEU A 44 -2.08 10.14 3.88
N TYR A 45 -1.13 9.81 3.00
CA TYR A 45 0.06 10.62 2.76
C TYR A 45 -0.33 12.00 2.22
N TYR A 46 -1.12 12.04 1.13
CA TYR A 46 -1.53 13.27 0.48
C TYR A 46 -2.38 14.17 1.38
N ARG A 47 -3.31 13.58 2.16
CA ARG A 47 -4.08 14.33 3.16
C ARG A 47 -3.21 14.89 4.27
N GLY A 48 -2.24 14.10 4.75
CA GLY A 48 -1.31 14.55 5.79
C GLY A 48 -0.35 15.63 5.31
N GLU A 49 0.03 15.60 4.03
CA GLU A 49 0.86 16.64 3.39
C GLU A 49 0.09 17.96 3.28
N LYS A 50 -1.18 17.90 2.86
CA LYS A 50 -2.07 19.07 2.79
C LYS A 50 -2.47 19.69 4.13
N GLU A 51 -2.35 18.96 5.24
CA GLU A 51 -2.58 19.50 6.59
C GLU A 51 -1.33 20.14 7.21
N GLU A 52 -0.14 19.85 6.66
CA GLU A 52 1.13 20.44 7.10
C GLU A 52 1.53 21.68 6.27
N GLU A 53 0.86 21.94 5.15
CA GLU A 53 0.92 23.19 4.34
C GLU A 53 -0.11 24.23 4.78
#